data_AF-A0AAF0VNV1-F1
#
_entry.id   AF-A0AAF0VNV1-F1
#
_cell.length_a   1.000
_cell.length_b   1.000
_cell.length_c   1.000
_cell.angle_alpha   90.00
_cell.angle_beta   90.00
_cell.angle_gamma   90.00
#
_symmetry.space_group_name_H-M   'P 1'
#
loop_
_entity.id
_entity.type
_entity.pdbx_description
1 polymer ?
#
loop_
_entity_poly.entity_id
_entity_poly.type
_entity_poly.pdbx_seq_one_letter_code
_entity_poly.pdbx_strand_id
1 'polypeptide(L)'
;MTAQELAAEASHAVEPFYRLLDAVAEEVLRSRPPRAALTETHFSGLQRLLAELLTEEHGIWGMGFVAAPSVVEGRERYMAWWQRHNERVARLRLNFDPTSIDVYDYLQMDWYQLAQRGQQRVAYGPYVDYSGSDMYTITATIPVIADGTFLGVAGADLVVGDVERRLIEVLRHTDEDAVVVNTERRVIAANTPRWLVGSRLGAVPTDDDTFHEVAELPLGNGWSVAVAKS
;
A
#
# COMPACT_ATOMS: atom_id res chain seq x y z
N MET A 1 -12.93 -21.66 11.64
CA MET A 1 -12.41 -21.65 10.25
C MET A 1 -10.94 -22.00 10.29
N THR A 2 -10.44 -22.63 9.23
CA THR A 2 -8.99 -22.85 9.04
C THR A 2 -8.28 -21.53 8.75
N ALA A 3 -6.96 -21.46 8.98
CA ALA A 3 -6.14 -20.32 8.59
C ALA A 3 -6.18 -20.06 7.08
N GLN A 4 -6.29 -21.12 6.26
CA GLN A 4 -6.43 -20.98 4.81
C GLN A 4 -7.72 -20.25 4.41
N GLU A 5 -8.85 -20.60 5.02
CA GLU A 5 -10.14 -19.92 4.78
C GLU A 5 -10.08 -18.46 5.27
N LEU A 6 -9.51 -18.21 6.45
CA LEU A 6 -9.32 -16.86 6.98
C LEU A 6 -8.40 -16.03 6.07
N ALA A 7 -7.32 -16.60 5.55
CA ALA A 7 -6.39 -15.91 4.66
C ALA A 7 -7.06 -15.54 3.32
N ALA A 8 -7.89 -16.42 2.77
CA ALA A 8 -8.66 -16.14 1.57
C ALA A 8 -9.67 -15.00 1.78
N GLU A 9 -10.44 -15.03 2.88
CA GLU A 9 -11.38 -13.97 3.23
C GLU A 9 -10.68 -12.64 3.55
N ALA A 10 -9.58 -12.68 4.29
CA ALA A 10 -8.76 -11.51 4.59
C ALA A 10 -8.22 -10.86 3.31
N SER A 11 -7.78 -11.68 2.34
CA SER A 11 -7.37 -11.20 1.02
C SER A 11 -8.51 -10.50 0.31
N HIS A 12 -9.71 -11.10 0.26
CA HIS A 12 -10.89 -10.47 -0.34
C HIS A 12 -11.27 -9.14 0.33
N ALA A 13 -11.08 -9.02 1.64
CA ALA A 13 -11.43 -7.81 2.40
C ALA A 13 -10.54 -6.60 2.02
N VAL A 14 -9.27 -6.84 1.66
CA VAL A 14 -8.30 -5.77 1.32
C VAL A 14 -8.01 -5.65 -0.17
N GLU A 15 -8.38 -6.64 -0.99
CA GLU A 15 -8.29 -6.63 -2.46
C GLU A 15 -8.87 -5.36 -3.11
N PRO A 16 -9.98 -4.75 -2.63
CA PRO A 16 -10.49 -3.52 -3.22
C PRO A 16 -9.47 -2.38 -3.28
N PHE A 17 -8.56 -2.27 -2.31
CA PHE A 17 -7.51 -1.25 -2.35
C PHE A 17 -6.57 -1.44 -3.55
N TYR A 18 -6.19 -2.68 -3.85
CA TYR A 18 -5.32 -2.99 -4.99
C TYR A 18 -6.02 -2.78 -6.33
N ARG A 19 -7.33 -3.05 -6.43
CA ARG A 19 -8.09 -2.73 -7.66
C ARG A 19 -8.11 -1.22 -7.95
N LEU A 20 -8.12 -0.38 -6.92
CA LEU A 20 -8.00 1.07 -7.11
C LEU A 20 -6.60 1.46 -7.59
N LEU A 21 -5.56 0.77 -7.12
CA LEU A 21 -4.20 0.95 -7.64
C LEU A 21 -4.10 0.51 -9.11
N ASP A 22 -4.76 -0.59 -9.50
CA ASP A 22 -4.82 -1.03 -10.89
C ASP A 22 -5.46 0.05 -11.79
N ALA A 23 -6.57 0.67 -11.35
CA ALA A 23 -7.20 1.76 -12.07
C ALA A 23 -6.27 2.99 -12.24
N VAL A 24 -5.50 3.32 -11.20
CA VAL A 24 -4.48 4.38 -11.26
C VAL A 24 -3.37 4.03 -12.26
N ALA A 25 -2.85 2.80 -12.22
CA ALA A 25 -1.81 2.34 -13.13
C ALA A 25 -2.29 2.35 -14.59
N GLU A 26 -3.50 1.87 -14.85
CA GLU A 26 -4.13 1.91 -16.18
C GLU A 26 -4.27 3.34 -16.70
N GLU A 27 -4.68 4.30 -15.86
CA GLU A 27 -4.80 5.69 -16.26
C GLU A 27 -3.46 6.35 -16.56
N VAL A 28 -2.40 6.00 -15.81
CA VAL A 28 -1.03 6.42 -16.13
C VAL A 28 -0.61 5.89 -17.50
N LEU A 29 -0.89 4.61 -17.79
CA LEU A 29 -0.58 4.00 -19.08
C LEU A 29 -1.34 4.67 -20.22
N ARG A 30 -2.62 5.01 -20.03
CA ARG A 30 -3.45 5.74 -21.02
C ARG A 30 -2.95 7.17 -21.28
N SER A 31 -2.39 7.80 -20.26
CA SER A 31 -1.88 9.18 -20.35
C SER A 31 -0.60 9.27 -21.21
N ARG A 32 0.07 8.16 -21.53
CA ARG A 32 1.29 8.14 -22.33
C ARG A 32 1.02 8.54 -23.79
N PRO A 33 1.68 9.60 -24.30
CA PRO A 33 1.60 9.91 -25.72
C PRO A 33 2.40 8.89 -26.55
N PRO A 34 1.93 8.49 -27.75
CA PRO A 34 2.59 7.45 -28.56
C PRO A 34 3.91 7.91 -29.21
N ARG A 35 4.13 9.22 -29.37
CA ARG A 35 5.27 9.79 -30.12
C ARG A 35 5.87 11.05 -29.47
N ALA A 36 5.62 11.25 -28.18
CA ALA A 36 6.16 12.39 -27.44
C ALA A 36 6.67 11.93 -26.07
N ALA A 37 7.43 12.78 -25.39
CA ALA A 37 7.79 12.53 -24.01
C ALA A 37 6.56 12.69 -23.11
N LEU A 38 6.48 11.90 -22.03
CA LEU A 38 5.44 12.04 -21.03
C LEU A 38 5.74 13.29 -20.19
N THR A 39 4.83 14.25 -20.19
CA THR A 39 4.92 15.48 -19.39
C THR A 39 3.80 15.55 -18.36
N GLU A 40 3.95 16.43 -17.37
CA GLU A 40 2.93 16.67 -16.33
C GLU A 40 1.55 17.04 -16.89
N THR A 41 1.49 17.68 -18.07
CA THR A 41 0.21 18.08 -18.70
C THR A 41 -0.66 16.90 -19.13
N HIS A 42 -0.07 15.71 -19.29
CA HIS A 42 -0.82 14.51 -19.66
C HIS A 42 -1.62 13.92 -18.50
N PHE A 43 -1.31 14.27 -17.24
CA PHE A 43 -1.95 13.69 -16.05
C PHE A 43 -3.28 14.36 -15.64
N SER A 44 -3.94 15.10 -16.53
CA SER A 44 -5.23 15.72 -16.22
C SER A 44 -6.36 14.69 -16.00
N GLY A 45 -6.31 13.56 -16.72
CA GLY A 45 -7.21 12.42 -16.51
C GLY A 45 -6.94 11.74 -15.16
N LEU A 46 -5.67 11.45 -14.87
CA LEU A 46 -5.22 10.93 -13.58
C LEU A 46 -5.65 11.81 -12.40
N GLN A 47 -5.47 13.13 -12.49
CA GLN A 47 -5.90 14.04 -11.42
C GLN A 47 -7.40 13.91 -11.10
N ARG A 48 -8.24 13.78 -12.13
CA ARG A 48 -9.69 13.66 -11.97
C ARG A 48 -10.06 12.33 -11.31
N LEU A 49 -9.47 11.24 -11.81
CA LEU A 49 -9.65 9.90 -11.24
C LEU A 49 -9.27 9.88 -9.75
N LEU A 50 -8.09 10.40 -9.40
CA LEU A 50 -7.64 10.42 -8.01
C LEU A 50 -8.58 11.22 -7.09
N ALA A 51 -9.11 12.35 -7.57
CA ALA A 51 -10.06 13.15 -6.80
C ALA A 51 -11.39 12.40 -6.54
N GLU A 52 -11.88 11.66 -7.53
CA GLU A 52 -13.07 10.80 -7.41
C GLU A 52 -12.82 9.66 -6.41
N LEU A 53 -11.74 8.89 -6.61
CA LEU A 53 -11.40 7.74 -5.75
C LEU A 53 -11.19 8.15 -4.27
N LEU A 54 -10.49 9.25 -4.03
CA LEU A 54 -10.26 9.78 -2.67
C LEU A 54 -11.52 10.37 -2.03
N THR A 55 -12.57 10.63 -2.80
CA THR A 55 -13.87 11.03 -2.24
C THR A 55 -14.70 9.81 -1.86
N GLU A 56 -14.60 8.73 -2.62
CA GLU A 56 -15.41 7.52 -2.41
C GLU A 56 -14.83 6.56 -1.36
N GLU A 57 -13.53 6.26 -1.41
CA GLU A 57 -12.91 5.22 -0.58
C GLU A 57 -12.23 5.80 0.68
N HIS A 58 -12.97 5.81 1.79
CA HIS A 58 -12.54 6.42 3.05
C HIS A 58 -11.31 5.74 3.69
N GLY A 59 -11.04 4.47 3.37
CA GLY A 59 -9.84 3.77 3.83
C GLY A 59 -8.52 4.21 3.20
N ILE A 60 -8.55 5.14 2.23
CA ILE A 60 -7.36 5.68 1.56
C ILE A 60 -7.17 7.16 1.93
N TRP A 61 -6.07 7.48 2.58
CA TRP A 61 -5.72 8.85 2.92
C TRP A 61 -5.14 9.63 1.73
N GLY A 62 -4.22 9.00 1.02
CA GLY A 62 -3.55 9.55 -0.16
C GLY A 62 -3.32 8.49 -1.22
N MET A 63 -3.28 8.90 -2.48
CA MET A 63 -3.11 8.02 -3.61
C MET A 63 -2.48 8.76 -4.79
N GLY A 64 -1.74 8.04 -5.62
CA GLY A 64 -1.21 8.61 -6.83
C GLY A 64 -0.22 7.75 -7.58
N PHE A 65 0.54 8.44 -8.42
CA PHE A 65 1.64 7.88 -9.21
C PHE A 65 2.96 8.50 -8.79
N VAL A 66 3.97 7.65 -8.55
CA VAL A 66 5.34 8.04 -8.25
C VAL A 66 6.22 7.52 -9.39
N ALA A 67 6.79 8.43 -10.18
CA ALA A 67 7.48 8.06 -11.42
C ALA A 67 8.87 7.45 -11.15
N ALA A 68 9.35 6.62 -12.08
CA ALA A 68 10.76 6.29 -12.17
C ALA A 68 11.58 7.49 -12.68
N PRO A 69 12.89 7.53 -12.36
CA PRO A 69 13.71 8.67 -12.72
C PRO A 69 13.63 9.01 -14.20
N SER A 70 13.50 10.30 -14.51
CA SER A 70 13.45 10.82 -15.88
C SER A 70 12.29 10.30 -16.76
N VAL A 71 11.31 9.56 -16.22
CA VAL A 71 10.10 9.13 -16.97
C VAL A 71 9.21 10.32 -17.34
N VAL A 72 9.13 11.32 -16.46
CA VAL A 72 8.45 12.58 -16.75
C VAL A 72 9.49 13.58 -17.25
N GLU A 73 9.27 14.13 -18.43
CA GLU A 73 10.23 14.99 -19.13
C GLU A 73 10.75 16.12 -18.25
N GLY A 74 12.08 16.23 -18.16
CA GLY A 74 12.76 17.27 -17.38
C GLY A 74 12.65 17.09 -15.86
N ARG A 75 12.20 15.92 -15.37
CA ARG A 75 12.04 15.63 -13.93
C ARG A 75 12.82 14.38 -13.54
N GLU A 76 13.87 14.55 -12.76
CA GLU A 76 14.59 13.40 -12.18
C GLU A 76 13.76 12.67 -11.13
N ARG A 77 12.93 13.40 -10.39
CA ARG A 77 11.91 12.85 -9.49
C ARG A 77 10.59 13.55 -9.78
N TYR A 78 9.53 12.77 -9.94
CA TYR A 78 8.18 13.27 -10.12
C TYR A 78 7.18 12.45 -9.29
N MET A 79 6.21 13.15 -8.72
CA MET A 79 5.11 12.56 -7.99
C MET A 79 3.80 13.30 -8.29
N ALA A 80 2.81 12.54 -8.73
CA ALA A 80 1.42 12.95 -8.91
C ALA A 80 0.59 12.29 -7.81
N TRP A 81 0.61 12.88 -6.61
CA TRP A 81 -0.04 12.34 -5.42
C TRP A 81 -1.05 13.34 -4.84
N TRP A 82 -2.25 12.86 -4.57
CA TRP A 82 -3.30 13.63 -3.92
C TRP A 82 -3.64 12.96 -2.60
N GLN A 83 -3.97 13.77 -1.61
CA GLN A 83 -4.36 13.28 -0.30
C GLN A 83 -5.47 14.13 0.28
N ARG A 84 -6.17 13.55 1.25
CA ARG A 84 -7.14 14.28 2.04
C ARG A 84 -6.43 15.31 2.90
N HIS A 85 -7.03 16.47 2.98
CA HIS A 85 -6.64 17.56 3.83
C HIS A 85 -7.93 18.23 4.33
N ASN A 86 -8.35 17.88 5.54
CA ASN A 86 -9.68 18.17 6.07
C ASN A 86 -10.77 17.60 5.13
N GLU A 87 -11.77 18.41 4.75
CA GLU A 87 -12.88 18.02 3.87
C GLU A 87 -12.54 18.11 2.37
N ARG A 88 -11.26 18.30 2.01
CA ARG A 88 -10.84 18.51 0.61
C ARG A 88 -9.74 17.55 0.22
N VAL A 89 -9.67 17.26 -1.07
CA VAL A 89 -8.57 16.52 -1.70
C VAL A 89 -7.62 17.53 -2.33
N ALA A 90 -6.33 17.47 -1.96
CA ALA A 90 -5.31 18.39 -2.43
C ALA A 90 -4.05 17.63 -2.87
N ARG A 91 -3.32 18.23 -3.82
CA ARG A 91 -2.06 17.64 -4.29
C ARG A 91 -0.99 17.79 -3.20
N LEU A 92 -0.33 16.69 -2.87
CA LEU A 92 0.84 16.70 -2.01
C LEU A 92 2.03 17.35 -2.74
N ARG A 93 2.70 18.28 -2.08
CA ARG A 93 3.89 18.98 -2.59
C ARG A 93 5.05 18.70 -1.65
N LEU A 94 6.04 17.96 -2.14
CA LEU A 94 7.25 17.59 -1.40
C LEU A 94 8.48 18.21 -2.05
N ASN A 95 9.56 18.34 -1.28
CA ASN A 95 10.85 18.74 -1.80
C ASN A 95 11.60 17.53 -2.37
N PHE A 96 12.00 17.58 -3.63
CA PHE A 96 12.78 16.51 -4.29
C PHE A 96 14.22 16.93 -4.61
N ASP A 97 14.67 18.09 -4.14
CA ASP A 97 16.05 18.55 -4.33
C ASP A 97 17.01 17.66 -3.52
N PRO A 98 17.87 16.85 -4.17
CA PRO A 98 18.78 15.93 -3.48
C PRO A 98 19.85 16.63 -2.64
N THR A 99 20.03 17.94 -2.81
CA THR A 99 20.98 18.74 -2.02
C THR A 99 20.34 19.31 -0.75
N SER A 100 19.01 19.23 -0.62
CA SER A 100 18.29 19.77 0.52
C SER A 100 18.26 18.80 1.70
N ILE A 101 18.26 19.36 2.91
CA ILE A 101 18.17 18.60 4.16
C ILE A 101 16.78 17.98 4.40
N ASP A 102 15.75 18.56 3.79
CA ASP A 102 14.34 18.14 3.88
C ASP A 102 13.89 17.38 2.62
N VAL A 103 14.84 16.79 1.88
CA VAL A 103 14.55 16.01 0.68
C VAL A 103 13.66 14.80 1.01
N TYR A 104 12.60 14.64 0.24
CA TYR A 104 11.82 13.42 0.20
C TYR A 104 12.36 12.50 -0.90
N ASP A 105 13.30 11.62 -0.55
CA ASP A 105 13.90 10.69 -1.51
C ASP A 105 13.15 9.35 -1.56
N TYR A 106 12.02 9.33 -2.26
CA TYR A 106 11.21 8.12 -2.40
C TYR A 106 11.95 6.95 -3.07
N LEU A 107 13.04 7.20 -3.80
CA LEU A 107 13.85 6.14 -4.42
C LEU A 107 14.55 5.26 -3.38
N GLN A 108 14.69 5.76 -2.14
CA GLN A 108 15.27 5.00 -1.02
C GLN A 108 14.21 4.29 -0.17
N MET A 109 12.92 4.50 -0.45
CA MET A 109 11.84 3.95 0.37
C MET A 109 11.54 2.51 -0.03
N ASP A 110 11.34 1.64 0.96
CA ASP A 110 11.08 0.22 0.73
C ASP A 110 9.83 -0.02 -0.14
N TRP A 111 8.73 0.71 0.11
CA TRP A 111 7.51 0.59 -0.69
C TRP A 111 7.73 0.87 -2.19
N TYR A 112 8.74 1.66 -2.53
CA TYR A 112 9.12 1.94 -3.92
C TYR A 112 10.08 0.87 -4.45
N GLN A 113 11.16 0.60 -3.71
CA GLN A 113 12.21 -0.31 -4.14
C GLN A 113 11.73 -1.76 -4.26
N LEU A 114 10.77 -2.17 -3.43
CA LEU A 114 10.16 -3.50 -3.48
C LEU A 114 9.40 -3.71 -4.78
N ALA A 115 8.57 -2.75 -5.19
CA ALA A 115 7.86 -2.78 -6.47
C ALA A 115 8.83 -2.68 -7.66
N GLN A 116 9.84 -1.80 -7.57
CA GLN A 116 10.90 -1.68 -8.58
C GLN A 116 11.67 -3.00 -8.77
N ARG A 117 11.87 -3.76 -7.70
CA ARG A 117 12.53 -5.08 -7.72
C ARG A 117 11.63 -6.22 -8.21
N GLY A 118 10.38 -5.92 -8.59
CA GLY A 118 9.48 -6.86 -9.25
C GLY A 118 8.34 -7.40 -8.40
N GLN A 119 8.18 -6.95 -7.15
CA GLN A 119 6.99 -7.28 -6.37
C GLN A 119 5.75 -6.65 -7.02
N GLN A 120 4.74 -7.48 -7.28
CA GLN A 120 3.53 -7.03 -7.98
C GLN A 120 2.59 -6.25 -7.06
N ARG A 121 2.58 -6.59 -5.77
CA ARG A 121 1.78 -5.94 -4.74
C ARG A 121 2.63 -5.79 -3.50
N VAL A 122 2.76 -4.57 -3.02
CA VAL A 122 3.49 -4.23 -1.79
C VAL A 122 2.48 -3.68 -0.79
N ALA A 123 2.69 -3.98 0.49
CA ALA A 123 2.04 -3.31 1.61
C ALA A 123 3.09 -3.09 2.70
N TYR A 124 3.71 -1.91 2.70
CA TYR A 124 4.76 -1.54 3.64
C TYR A 124 4.18 -0.80 4.84
N GLY A 125 4.66 -1.13 6.04
CA GLY A 125 4.13 -0.61 7.30
C GLY A 125 3.36 -1.66 8.11
N PRO A 126 2.65 -1.23 9.17
CA PRO A 126 2.28 0.15 9.45
C PRO A 126 3.43 1.01 10.02
N TYR A 127 3.48 2.30 9.64
CA TYR A 127 4.44 3.30 10.13
C TYR A 127 3.82 4.70 10.16
N VAL A 128 4.47 5.66 10.83
CA VAL A 128 4.06 7.08 10.78
C VAL A 128 4.79 7.77 9.64
N ASP A 129 4.06 8.29 8.67
CA ASP A 129 4.63 9.03 7.54
C ASP A 129 4.75 10.52 7.86
N TYR A 130 5.81 10.90 8.57
CA TYR A 130 6.08 12.27 9.00
C TYR A 130 6.29 13.27 7.85
N SER A 131 6.53 12.78 6.64
CA SER A 131 6.93 13.61 5.49
C SER A 131 5.81 13.86 4.49
N GLY A 132 4.82 12.97 4.41
CA GLY A 132 3.68 13.10 3.49
C GLY A 132 2.37 13.40 4.20
N SER A 133 1.87 12.42 4.96
CA SER A 133 0.53 12.45 5.55
C SER A 133 0.47 12.85 7.02
N ASP A 134 1.58 12.73 7.77
CA ASP A 134 1.65 12.76 9.25
C ASP A 134 0.72 11.73 9.93
N MET A 135 0.35 10.68 9.18
CA MET A 135 -0.60 9.66 9.61
C MET A 135 0.09 8.32 9.85
N TYR A 136 -0.51 7.53 10.74
CA TYR A 136 -0.18 6.13 10.87
C TYR A 136 -0.80 5.34 9.71
N THR A 137 0.04 4.86 8.79
CA THR A 137 -0.37 4.35 7.49
C THR A 137 0.30 3.03 7.11
N ILE A 138 -0.30 2.32 6.16
CA ILE A 138 0.33 1.29 5.34
C ILE A 138 0.39 1.83 3.92
N THR A 139 1.58 1.96 3.35
CA THR A 139 1.73 2.37 1.96
C THR A 139 1.70 1.13 1.07
N ALA A 140 0.62 1.01 0.29
CA ALA A 140 0.43 -0.04 -0.68
C ALA A 140 0.85 0.45 -2.07
N THR A 141 1.61 -0.37 -2.82
CA THR A 141 2.04 -0.02 -4.18
C THR A 141 1.95 -1.21 -5.13
N ILE A 142 1.78 -0.89 -6.41
CA ILE A 142 1.95 -1.82 -7.54
C ILE A 142 2.86 -1.17 -8.59
N PRO A 143 3.65 -1.95 -9.35
CA PRO A 143 4.49 -1.41 -10.40
C PRO A 143 3.67 -0.98 -11.61
N VAL A 144 3.97 0.18 -12.19
CA VAL A 144 3.44 0.59 -13.49
C VAL A 144 4.48 0.23 -14.54
N ILE A 145 4.15 -0.73 -15.41
CA ILE A 145 5.06 -1.25 -16.43
C ILE A 145 4.47 -1.04 -17.81
N ALA A 146 5.28 -0.54 -18.74
CA ALA A 146 4.94 -0.47 -20.15
C ALA A 146 6.03 -1.10 -21.00
N ASP A 147 5.65 -2.03 -21.88
CA ASP A 147 6.60 -2.64 -22.83
C ASP A 147 7.83 -3.25 -22.12
N GLY A 148 7.61 -3.83 -20.92
CA GLY A 148 8.66 -4.38 -20.07
C GLY A 148 9.50 -3.34 -19.30
N THR A 149 9.21 -2.05 -19.45
CA THR A 149 9.92 -0.95 -18.78
C THR A 149 9.14 -0.49 -17.54
N PHE A 150 9.82 -0.43 -16.40
CA PHE A 150 9.28 0.12 -15.16
C PHE A 150 9.16 1.65 -15.27
N LEU A 151 7.94 2.16 -15.18
CA LEU A 151 7.65 3.59 -15.27
C LEU A 151 7.52 4.27 -13.90
N GLY A 152 7.44 3.49 -12.83
CA GLY A 152 7.17 3.97 -11.48
C GLY A 152 6.16 3.07 -10.75
N VAL A 153 5.52 3.60 -9.72
CA VAL A 153 4.49 2.89 -8.95
C VAL A 153 3.18 3.66 -8.91
N ALA A 154 2.07 2.93 -8.97
CA ALA A 154 0.79 3.41 -8.47
C ALA A 154 0.73 3.05 -6.99
N GLY A 155 0.35 3.99 -6.13
CA GLY A 155 0.39 3.78 -4.69
C GLY A 155 -0.74 4.47 -3.95
N ALA A 156 -0.98 4.00 -2.73
CA ALA A 156 -1.88 4.62 -1.77
C ALA A 156 -1.39 4.45 -0.33
N ASP A 157 -1.67 5.47 0.47
CA ASP A 157 -1.54 5.47 1.91
C ASP A 157 -2.87 5.01 2.51
N LEU A 158 -2.88 3.78 3.02
CA LEU A 158 -4.06 3.18 3.65
C LEU A 158 -4.16 3.63 5.10
N VAL A 159 -5.36 3.97 5.55
CA VAL A 159 -5.63 4.28 6.97
C VAL A 159 -5.58 2.96 7.75
N VAL A 160 -4.65 2.85 8.71
CA VAL A 160 -4.43 1.59 9.44
C VAL A 160 -5.71 1.12 10.14
N GLY A 161 -6.47 2.03 10.75
CA GLY A 161 -7.72 1.67 11.43
C GLY A 161 -8.78 1.06 10.51
N ASP A 162 -8.84 1.48 9.23
CA ASP A 162 -9.77 0.89 8.26
C ASP A 162 -9.31 -0.50 7.80
N VAL A 163 -8.00 -0.66 7.56
CA VAL A 163 -7.42 -1.97 7.23
C VAL A 163 -7.64 -2.95 8.38
N GLU A 164 -7.32 -2.53 9.61
CA GLU A 164 -7.52 -3.30 10.83
C GLU A 164 -8.98 -3.72 10.98
N ARG A 165 -9.92 -2.79 10.86
CA ARG A 165 -11.36 -3.07 10.98
C ARG A 165 -11.83 -4.14 9.99
N ARG A 166 -11.47 -3.99 8.70
CA ARG A 166 -11.82 -4.97 7.65
C ARG A 166 -11.26 -6.37 7.95
N LEU A 167 -10.04 -6.44 8.46
CA LEU A 167 -9.42 -7.72 8.81
C LEU A 167 -10.02 -8.32 10.09
N ILE A 168 -10.32 -7.53 11.12
CA ILE A 168 -10.97 -8.00 12.35
C ILE A 168 -12.36 -8.58 12.05
N GLU A 169 -13.11 -7.99 11.13
CA GLU A 169 -14.40 -8.52 10.69
C GLU A 169 -14.27 -9.97 10.18
N VAL A 170 -13.18 -10.30 9.46
CA VAL A 170 -12.86 -11.67 9.02
C VAL A 170 -12.37 -12.54 10.17
N LEU A 171 -11.42 -12.05 10.98
CA LEU A 171 -10.83 -12.85 12.07
C LEU A 171 -11.84 -13.25 13.15
N ARG A 172 -13.00 -12.58 13.22
CA ARG A 172 -14.13 -12.94 14.10
C ARG A 172 -14.93 -14.16 13.64
N HIS A 173 -14.68 -14.68 12.45
CA HIS A 173 -15.30 -15.93 11.98
C HIS A 173 -14.66 -17.20 12.57
N THR A 174 -13.63 -17.05 13.40
CA THR A 174 -13.09 -18.13 14.23
C THR A 174 -13.23 -17.77 15.72
N ASP A 175 -13.47 -18.78 16.55
CA ASP A 175 -13.49 -18.64 18.02
C ASP A 175 -12.09 -18.66 18.62
N GLU A 176 -11.07 -18.98 17.82
CA GLU A 176 -9.67 -19.04 18.23
C GLU A 176 -8.96 -17.70 18.05
N ASP A 177 -7.96 -17.44 18.90
CA ASP A 177 -7.09 -16.27 18.77
C ASP A 177 -6.38 -16.30 17.40
N ALA A 178 -6.49 -15.22 16.63
CA ALA A 178 -5.89 -15.11 15.31
C ALA A 178 -5.28 -13.72 15.07
N VAL A 179 -4.21 -13.69 14.27
CA VAL A 179 -3.44 -12.48 13.97
C VAL A 179 -3.04 -12.44 12.50
N VAL A 180 -3.15 -11.25 11.89
CA VAL A 180 -2.57 -10.95 10.57
C VAL A 180 -1.24 -10.25 10.77
N VAL A 181 -0.18 -10.74 10.13
CA VAL A 181 1.15 -10.14 10.19
C VAL A 181 1.75 -9.93 8.81
N ASN A 182 2.61 -8.91 8.68
CA ASN A 182 3.42 -8.71 7.49
C ASN A 182 4.77 -9.45 7.57
N THR A 183 5.54 -9.38 6.48
CA THR A 183 6.89 -9.97 6.36
C THR A 183 7.91 -9.40 7.36
N GLU A 184 7.68 -8.21 7.90
CA GLU A 184 8.53 -7.60 8.93
C GLU A 184 8.20 -8.06 10.37
N ARG A 185 7.20 -8.95 10.52
CA ARG A 185 6.61 -9.43 11.79
C ARG A 185 5.74 -8.39 12.48
N ARG A 186 5.30 -7.35 11.79
CA ARG A 186 4.38 -6.36 12.35
C ARG A 186 2.97 -6.90 12.31
N VAL A 187 2.27 -6.72 13.42
CA VAL A 187 0.85 -7.04 13.54
C VAL A 187 0.05 -6.00 12.77
N ILE A 188 -0.79 -6.46 11.85
CA ILE A 188 -1.71 -5.64 11.06
C ILE A 188 -3.10 -5.62 11.71
N ALA A 189 -3.55 -6.77 12.20
CA ALA A 189 -4.83 -6.93 12.90
C ALA A 189 -4.79 -8.18 13.80
N ALA A 190 -5.57 -8.19 14.88
CA ALA A 190 -5.79 -9.37 15.72
C ALA A 190 -7.21 -9.35 16.29
N ASN A 191 -7.82 -10.52 16.52
CA ASN A 191 -9.13 -10.62 17.18
C ASN A 191 -9.04 -10.70 18.71
N THR A 192 -7.84 -10.53 19.27
CA THR A 192 -7.50 -10.78 20.67
C THR A 192 -6.52 -9.73 21.20
N PRO A 193 -6.54 -9.38 22.50
CA PRO A 193 -5.61 -8.39 23.06
C PRO A 193 -4.16 -8.90 23.20
N ARG A 194 -3.89 -10.18 22.89
CA ARG A 194 -2.53 -10.77 22.97
C ARG A 194 -1.53 -10.09 22.03
N TRP A 195 -2.00 -9.54 20.91
CA TRP A 195 -1.17 -8.90 19.89
C TRP A 195 -1.74 -7.53 19.54
N LEU A 196 -0.92 -6.49 19.72
CA LEU A 196 -1.32 -5.11 19.45
C LEU A 196 -0.93 -4.73 18.03
N VAL A 197 -1.81 -4.05 17.30
CA VAL A 197 -1.50 -3.53 15.96
C VAL A 197 -0.26 -2.63 16.00
N GLY A 198 0.61 -2.80 15.02
CA GLY A 198 1.89 -2.11 14.93
C GLY A 198 3.03 -2.73 15.74
N SER A 199 2.71 -3.56 16.74
CA SER A 199 3.73 -4.30 17.50
C SER A 199 4.42 -5.32 16.62
N ARG A 200 5.63 -5.71 17.03
CA ARG A 200 6.46 -6.67 16.30
C ARG A 200 6.51 -7.99 17.06
N LEU A 201 6.15 -9.09 16.40
CA LEU A 201 6.30 -10.44 16.96
C LEU A 201 7.77 -10.82 17.09
N GLY A 202 8.09 -11.70 18.03
CA GLY A 202 9.47 -12.17 18.27
C GLY A 202 10.07 -12.92 17.07
N ALA A 203 9.24 -13.64 16.31
CA ALA A 203 9.61 -14.39 15.11
C ALA A 203 8.51 -14.26 14.04
N VAL A 204 8.80 -14.68 12.81
CA VAL A 204 7.78 -14.86 11.77
C VAL A 204 6.91 -16.05 12.20
N PRO A 205 5.57 -15.96 12.17
CA PRO A 205 4.71 -17.08 12.52
C PRO A 205 5.01 -18.30 11.66
N THR A 206 5.15 -19.44 12.31
CA THR A 206 5.26 -20.76 11.72
C THR A 206 4.36 -21.71 12.52
N ASP A 207 4.06 -22.88 11.97
CA ASP A 207 3.43 -23.96 12.74
C ASP A 207 4.40 -24.41 13.85
N ASP A 208 4.11 -24.02 15.08
CA ASP A 208 4.96 -24.19 16.27
C ASP A 208 4.14 -24.23 17.57
N ASP A 209 4.78 -24.09 18.73
CA ASP A 209 4.10 -24.11 20.03
C ASP A 209 3.19 -22.89 20.29
N THR A 210 3.30 -21.83 19.49
CA THR A 210 2.47 -20.63 19.58
C THR A 210 1.28 -20.69 18.62
N PHE A 211 1.53 -21.08 17.37
CA PHE A 211 0.51 -21.14 16.31
C PHE A 211 0.37 -22.56 15.79
N HIS A 212 -0.85 -23.07 15.69
CA HIS A 212 -1.08 -24.41 15.12
C HIS A 212 -1.42 -24.37 13.63
N GLU A 213 -1.73 -23.19 13.09
CA GLU A 213 -1.99 -23.03 11.67
C GLU A 213 -1.53 -21.63 11.20
N VAL A 214 -0.80 -21.59 10.09
CA VAL A 214 -0.35 -20.34 9.45
C VAL A 214 -0.60 -20.45 7.96
N ALA A 215 -1.20 -19.42 7.37
CA ALA A 215 -1.46 -19.35 5.94
C ALA A 215 -1.10 -17.96 5.39
N GLU A 216 -0.39 -17.93 4.26
CA GLU A 216 -0.15 -16.70 3.52
C GLU A 216 -1.46 -16.21 2.88
N LEU A 217 -1.69 -14.90 2.89
CA LEU A 217 -2.77 -14.29 2.15
C LEU A 217 -2.51 -14.49 0.65
N PRO A 218 -3.43 -15.13 -0.12
CA PRO A 218 -3.34 -15.23 -1.58
C PRO A 218 -3.57 -13.89 -2.30
N LEU A 219 -3.16 -12.78 -1.68
CA LEU A 219 -3.11 -11.44 -2.23
C LEU A 219 -1.77 -11.13 -2.90
N GLY A 220 -0.70 -11.84 -2.52
CA GLY A 220 0.65 -11.64 -3.04
C GLY A 220 1.41 -10.45 -2.44
N ASN A 221 0.96 -9.93 -1.29
CA ASN A 221 1.61 -8.84 -0.55
C ASN A 221 2.50 -9.31 0.61
N GLY A 222 2.66 -10.64 0.77
CA GLY A 222 3.49 -11.26 1.81
C GLY A 222 2.90 -11.22 3.22
N TRP A 223 1.61 -10.92 3.38
CA TRP A 223 0.94 -11.02 4.68
C TRP A 223 0.53 -12.46 4.96
N SER A 224 0.40 -12.81 6.23
CA SER A 224 -0.08 -14.13 6.67
C SER A 224 -1.08 -14.01 7.82
N VAL A 225 -2.02 -14.95 7.88
CA VAL A 225 -2.85 -15.21 9.06
C VAL A 225 -2.20 -16.32 9.86
N ALA A 226 -2.11 -16.16 11.17
CA ALA A 226 -1.69 -17.19 12.11
C ALA A 226 -2.77 -17.40 13.17
N VAL A 227 -3.16 -18.66 13.40
CA VAL A 227 -4.16 -19.07 14.40
C VAL A 227 -3.43 -19.70 15.60
N ALA A 228 -3.69 -19.17 16.78
CA ALA A 228 -3.01 -19.54 18.01
C ALA A 228 -3.43 -20.93 18.49
N LYS A 229 -2.56 -21.59 19.24
CA LYS A 229 -3.00 -22.66 20.14
C LYS A 229 -3.80 -22.05 21.30
N SER A 230 -4.93 -22.69 21.61
CA SER A 230 -5.73 -22.43 22.83
C SER A 230 -4.96 -22.78 24.10
#